data_AF-A0A1V4RQG9-F1
#
_entry.id   AF-A0A1V4RQG9-F1
#
_cell.length_a   1.000
_cell.length_b   1.000
_cell.length_c   1.000
_cell.angle_alpha   90.00
_cell.angle_beta   90.00
_cell.angle_gamma   90.00
#
_symmetry.space_group_name_H-M   'P 1'
#
loop_
_entity.id
_entity.type
_entity.pdbx_description
1 polymer ?
#
loop_
_entity_poly.entity_id
_entity_poly.type
_entity_poly.pdbx_seq_one_letter_code
_entity_poly.pdbx_strand_id
1 'polypeptide(L)' 'MKDGTEYSASTDAPRGDPANPISYDELAEKFKALAKNVIPEANVYQLLDKIKTLEQVSDIDVLLDLCRPGK' A
#
# COMPACT_ATOMS: atom_id res chain seq x y z
N MET A 1 9.38 30.66 15.67
CA MET A 1 9.12 30.33 17.10
C MET A 1 8.93 31.63 17.87
N LYS A 2 8.41 31.63 19.11
CA LYS A 2 8.12 32.88 19.86
C LYS A 2 9.37 33.73 20.16
N ASP A 3 10.56 33.17 19.93
CA ASP A 3 11.90 33.76 20.08
C ASP A 3 12.46 34.35 18.76
N GLY A 4 11.70 34.34 17.67
CA GLY A 4 12.18 34.78 16.35
C GLY A 4 12.98 33.73 15.57
N THR A 5 13.10 32.50 16.08
CA THR A 5 13.80 31.43 15.36
C THR A 5 12.96 30.95 14.17
N GLU A 6 13.61 30.89 13.01
CA GLU A 6 13.07 30.36 11.75
C GLU A 6 13.81 29.08 11.34
N TYR A 7 13.05 28.11 10.81
CA TYR A 7 13.58 26.89 10.23
C TYR A 7 13.01 26.72 8.82
N SER A 8 13.87 26.34 7.88
CA SER A 8 13.46 25.99 6.52
C SER A 8 14.02 24.62 6.14
N ALA A 9 13.26 23.87 5.34
CA ALA A 9 13.66 22.59 4.78
C ALA A 9 13.04 22.43 3.39
N SER A 10 13.76 21.81 2.47
CA SER A 10 13.26 21.39 1.16
C SER A 10 13.54 19.90 0.93
N THR A 11 12.81 19.29 0.00
CA THR A 11 13.01 17.89 -0.39
C THR A 11 12.69 17.76 -1.87
N ASP A 12 13.70 17.41 -2.66
CA ASP A 12 13.58 17.36 -4.12
C ASP A 12 12.88 16.09 -4.61
N ALA A 13 13.12 14.95 -3.94
CA ALA A 13 12.50 13.66 -4.25
C ALA A 13 11.85 13.07 -2.98
N PRO A 14 10.57 13.41 -2.69
CA PRO A 14 9.88 12.87 -1.53
C PRO A 14 9.71 11.36 -1.67
N ARG A 15 9.56 10.65 -0.55
CA ARG A 15 9.37 9.19 -0.57
C ARG A 15 8.09 8.82 -1.34
N GLY A 16 8.23 7.94 -2.33
CA GLY A 16 7.20 7.59 -3.30
C GLY A 16 7.36 8.27 -4.66
N ASP A 17 8.24 9.26 -4.77
CA ASP A 17 8.69 9.78 -6.06
C ASP A 17 9.40 8.66 -6.87
N PRO A 18 9.30 8.62 -8.21
CA PRO A 18 10.05 7.65 -9.01
C PRO A 18 11.58 7.63 -8.75
N ALA A 19 12.17 8.77 -8.37
CA ALA A 19 13.58 8.87 -7.96
C ALA A 19 13.83 8.46 -6.50
N ASN A 20 12.78 8.27 -5.69
CA ASN A 20 12.83 7.80 -4.30
C ASN A 20 11.66 6.81 -4.03
N PRO A 21 11.65 5.65 -4.71
CA PRO A 21 10.50 4.76 -4.70
C PRO A 21 10.27 4.13 -3.33
N ILE A 22 9.00 3.91 -3.01
CA ILE A 22 8.60 3.11 -1.83
C ILE A 22 8.94 1.64 -2.11
N SER A 23 9.49 0.94 -1.12
CA SER A 23 9.77 -0.49 -1.27
C SER A 23 8.46 -1.30 -1.34
N TYR A 24 8.52 -2.51 -1.87
CA TYR A 24 7.36 -3.38 -1.91
C TYR A 24 6.75 -3.61 -0.51
N ASP A 25 7.60 -3.89 0.49
CA ASP A 25 7.13 -4.19 1.85
C ASP A 25 6.45 -2.96 2.47
N GLU A 26 6.99 -1.77 2.25
CA GLU A 26 6.39 -0.52 2.72
C GLU A 26 5.03 -0.25 2.06
N LEU A 27 4.90 -0.56 0.77
CA LEU A 27 3.63 -0.45 0.04
C LEU A 27 2.63 -1.52 0.52
N ALA A 28 3.09 -2.73 0.82
CA ALA A 28 2.28 -3.82 1.34
C ALA A 28 1.74 -3.49 2.75
N GLU A 29 2.57 -2.91 3.63
CA GLU A 29 2.11 -2.41 4.93
C GLU A 29 1.05 -1.31 4.78
N LYS A 30 1.28 -0.34 3.88
CA LYS A 30 0.31 0.71 3.58
C LYS A 30 -1.01 0.13 3.07
N PHE A 31 -0.95 -0.84 2.16
CA PHE A 31 -2.14 -1.53 1.64
C PHE A 31 -2.91 -2.23 2.77
N LYS A 32 -2.23 -3.01 3.63
CA LYS A 32 -2.88 -3.66 4.78
C LYS A 32 -3.58 -2.68 5.69
N ALA A 33 -2.92 -1.58 6.02
CA ALA A 33 -3.46 -0.56 6.91
C ALA A 33 -4.75 0.08 6.37
N LEU A 34 -4.85 0.26 5.05
CA LEU A 34 -6.03 0.84 4.38
C LEU A 34 -7.14 -0.21 4.16
N ALA A 35 -6.79 -1.42 3.74
CA ALA A 35 -7.74 -2.43 3.29
C ALA A 35 -8.44 -3.18 4.45
N LYS A 36 -7.77 -3.35 5.60
CA LYS A 36 -8.29 -4.14 6.74
C LYS A 36 -9.64 -3.66 7.31
N ASN A 37 -10.02 -2.42 7.03
CA ASN A 37 -11.30 -1.84 7.48
C ASN A 37 -12.43 -1.99 6.45
N VAL A 38 -12.13 -2.52 5.26
CA VAL A 38 -13.06 -2.61 4.12
C VAL A 38 -13.36 -4.06 3.76
N ILE A 39 -12.33 -4.91 3.78
CA ILE A 39 -12.43 -6.35 3.47
C ILE A 39 -11.87 -7.18 4.61
N PRO A 40 -12.24 -8.47 4.72
CA PRO A 40 -11.71 -9.35 5.76
C PRO A 40 -10.18 -9.38 5.73
N GLU A 41 -9.54 -9.37 6.91
CA GLU A 41 -8.08 -9.33 7.01
C GLU A 41 -7.41 -10.50 6.27
N ALA A 42 -8.01 -11.69 6.32
CA ALA A 42 -7.56 -12.85 5.56
C ALA A 42 -7.55 -12.62 4.03
N ASN A 43 -8.49 -11.82 3.50
CA ASN A 43 -8.54 -11.47 2.08
C ASN A 43 -7.44 -10.45 1.73
N VAL A 44 -7.12 -9.53 2.65
CA VAL A 44 -6.02 -8.58 2.47
C VAL A 44 -4.69 -9.33 2.27
N TYR A 45 -4.39 -10.32 3.11
CA TYR A 45 -3.16 -11.11 2.98
C TYR A 45 -3.14 -11.93 1.68
N GLN A 46 -4.26 -12.57 1.32
CA GLN A 46 -4.36 -13.32 0.07
C GLN A 46 -4.23 -12.42 -1.17
N LEU A 47 -4.77 -11.19 -1.13
CA LEU A 47 -4.59 -10.21 -2.20
C LEU A 47 -3.12 -9.82 -2.35
N LEU A 48 -2.40 -9.56 -1.26
CA LEU A 48 -0.98 -9.22 -1.33
C LEU A 48 -0.14 -10.33 -1.98
N ASP A 49 -0.41 -11.59 -1.63
CA ASP A 49 0.29 -12.74 -2.22
C ASP A 49 0.03 -12.87 -3.72
N LYS A 50 -1.24 -12.75 -4.14
CA LYS A 50 -1.65 -12.83 -5.54
C LYS A 50 -1.20 -11.64 -6.38
N ILE A 51 -1.19 -10.43 -5.82
CA ILE A 51 -0.68 -9.23 -6.51
C ILE A 51 0.83 -9.36 -6.72
N LYS A 52 1.56 -9.92 -5.74
CA LYS A 52 3.02 -10.15 -5.86
C LYS A 52 3.39 -11.11 -6.98
N THR A 53 2.51 -12.05 -7.28
CA THR A 53 2.69 -13.15 -8.25
C THR A 53 1.64 -13.08 -9.37
N LEU A 54 1.21 -11.86 -9.73
CA LEU A 54 0.06 -11.65 -10.62
C LEU A 54 0.23 -12.33 -11.98
N GLU A 55 1.46 -12.45 -12.47
CA GLU A 55 1.79 -13.13 -13.71
C GLU A 55 1.49 -14.64 -13.70
N GLN A 56 1.30 -15.23 -12.52
CA GLN A 56 0.99 -16.65 -12.32
C GLN A 56 -0.52 -16.88 -12.11
N VAL A 57 -1.31 -15.80 -12.03
CA VAL A 57 -2.75 -15.87 -11.85
C VAL A 57 -3.42 -16.17 -13.19
N SER A 58 -3.96 -17.38 -13.33
CA SER A 58 -4.65 -17.82 -14.55
C SER A 58 -6.09 -17.33 -14.67
N ASP A 59 -6.71 -16.93 -13.55
CA ASP A 59 -8.10 -16.50 -13.46
C ASP A 59 -8.21 -15.27 -12.56
N ILE A 60 -8.68 -14.16 -13.14
CA ILE A 60 -8.79 -12.88 -12.46
C ILE A 60 -9.95 -12.83 -11.46
N ASP A 61 -10.97 -13.68 -11.63
CA ASP A 61 -12.14 -13.72 -10.73
C ASP A 61 -11.71 -14.04 -9.29
N VAL A 62 -10.63 -14.80 -9.13
CA VAL A 62 -10.02 -15.10 -7.84
C VAL A 62 -9.58 -13.83 -7.08
N LEU A 63 -9.10 -12.78 -7.76
CA LEU A 63 -8.78 -11.50 -7.10
C LEU A 63 -10.06 -10.72 -6.79
N LEU A 64 -11.02 -10.71 -7.72
CA LEU A 64 -12.26 -9.96 -7.57
C LEU A 64 -13.11 -10.48 -6.39
N ASP A 65 -13.13 -11.79 -6.18
CA ASP A 65 -13.81 -12.42 -5.04
C ASP A 65 -13.19 -11.97 -3.70
N LEU A 66 -11.87 -11.79 -3.64
CA LEU A 66 -11.18 -11.32 -2.43
C LEU A 66 -11.45 -9.84 -2.13
N CYS A 67 -11.77 -9.04 -3.16
CA CYS A 67 -12.11 -7.63 -3.01
C CYS A 67 -13.52 -7.39 -2.46
N ARG A 68 -14.34 -8.43 -2.27
CA ARG A 68 -15.69 -8.28 -1.71
C ARG A 68 -15.61 -7.95 -0.21
N PRO A 69 -16.36 -6.94 0.26
CA PRO A 69 -16.56 -6.72 1.69
C PRO A 69 -17.10 -7.99 2.35
N GLY A 70 -16.70 -8.23 3.61
CA GLY A 70 -17.30 -9.31 4.40
C GLY A 70 -18.81 -9.11 4.54
N LYS A 71 -19.57 -10.21 4.60
CA LYS A 71 -20.98 -10.14 5.02
C LYS A 71 -21.09 -9.65 6.46
#